data_AF-A0A529HN94-F1
#
_entry.id   AF-A0A529HN94-F1
#
_cell.length_a   1.000
_cell.length_b   1.000
_cell.length_c   1.000
_cell.angle_alpha   90.00
_cell.angle_beta   90.00
_cell.angle_gamma   90.00
#
_symmetry.space_group_name_H-M   'P 1'
#
loop_
_entity.id
_entity.type
_entity.pdbx_description
1 polymer ?
#
loop_
_entity_poly.entity_id
_entity_poly.type
_entity_poly.pdbx_seq_one_letter_code
_entity_poly.pdbx_strand_id
1 'polypeptide(L)'
;MALNIAQKLRLTSVVLGTASRKDLAAAFRAVNPKTAFDIGRADKWLQGRAQPREHSVYEDWAKVLRLERPGAWIAESDLPSFTAAIAARHGIDATELERRAHAQVEASPGH
;
A
#
# COMPACT_ATOMS: atom_id res chain seq x y z
N MET A 1 -7.15 15.65 -0.72
CA MET A 1 -7.05 14.83 0.50
C MET A 1 -6.95 13.38 0.05
N ALA A 2 -6.00 12.59 0.51
CA ALA A 2 -5.83 11.23 0.03
C ALA A 2 -6.76 10.27 0.79
N LEU A 3 -7.45 9.38 0.06
CA LEU A 3 -8.51 8.53 0.63
C LEU A 3 -8.00 7.13 0.96
N ASN A 4 -8.44 6.61 2.11
CA ASN A 4 -8.26 5.19 2.49
C ASN A 4 -6.79 4.71 2.49
N ILE A 5 -5.82 5.60 2.71
CA ILE A 5 -4.39 5.30 2.55
C ILE A 5 -3.93 4.12 3.40
N ALA A 6 -4.34 4.06 4.66
CA ALA A 6 -3.98 2.95 5.55
C ALA A 6 -4.46 1.60 5.00
N GLN A 7 -5.70 1.55 4.50
CA GLN A 7 -6.29 0.32 3.94
C GLN A 7 -5.61 -0.08 2.63
N LYS A 8 -5.34 0.88 1.74
CA LYS A 8 -4.60 0.63 0.49
C LYS A 8 -3.19 0.12 0.75
N LEU A 9 -2.49 0.66 1.76
CA LEU A 9 -1.17 0.18 2.15
C LEU A 9 -1.21 -1.25 2.67
N ARG A 10 -2.23 -1.63 3.44
CA ARG A 10 -2.42 -3.01 3.90
C ARG A 10 -2.64 -3.97 2.73
N LEU A 11 -3.52 -3.60 1.79
CA LEU A 11 -3.71 -4.37 0.56
C LEU A 11 -2.40 -4.52 -0.22
N THR A 12 -1.62 -3.45 -0.32
CA THR A 12 -0.30 -3.47 -0.96
C THR A 12 0.63 -4.46 -0.26
N SER A 13 0.67 -4.45 1.08
CA SER A 13 1.49 -5.39 1.84
C SER A 13 1.12 -6.85 1.55
N VAL A 14 -0.19 -7.13 1.43
CA VAL A 14 -0.68 -8.49 1.10
C VAL A 14 -0.30 -8.88 -0.33
N VAL A 15 -0.49 -7.99 -1.30
CA VAL A 15 -0.13 -8.25 -2.71
C VAL A 15 1.35 -8.54 -2.87
N LEU A 16 2.19 -7.78 -2.17
CA LEU A 16 3.64 -7.96 -2.21
C LEU A 16 4.12 -9.15 -1.38
N GLY A 17 3.25 -9.79 -0.59
CA GLY A 17 3.61 -10.84 0.35
C GLY A 17 4.52 -10.33 1.49
N THR A 18 4.52 -9.03 1.78
CA THR A 18 5.36 -8.45 2.82
C THR A 18 4.72 -8.68 4.18
N ALA A 19 5.40 -9.43 5.04
CA ALA A 19 4.93 -9.76 6.38
C ALA A 19 5.10 -8.59 7.37
N SER A 20 6.02 -7.64 7.09
CA SER A 20 6.36 -6.55 7.98
C SER A 20 6.42 -5.18 7.31
N ARG A 21 6.27 -4.12 8.12
CA ARG A 21 6.55 -2.72 7.77
C ARG A 21 7.94 -2.53 7.17
N LYS A 22 8.91 -3.34 7.61
CA LYS A 22 10.28 -3.32 7.08
C LYS A 22 10.35 -3.80 5.64
N ASP A 23 9.67 -4.90 5.34
CA ASP A 23 9.62 -5.47 4.00
C ASP A 23 8.87 -4.54 3.04
N LEU A 24 7.79 -3.91 3.51
CA LEU A 24 7.09 -2.88 2.73
C LEU A 24 8.02 -1.71 2.40
N ALA A 25 8.73 -1.14 3.39
CA ALA A 25 9.69 -0.07 3.14
C ALA A 25 10.84 -0.50 2.22
N ALA A 26 11.28 -1.75 2.31
CA ALA A 26 12.28 -2.31 1.41
C ALA A 26 11.76 -2.40 -0.03
N ALA A 27 10.50 -2.78 -0.24
CA ALA A 27 9.87 -2.83 -1.57
C ALA A 27 9.82 -1.45 -2.24
N PHE A 28 9.44 -0.41 -1.48
CA PHE A 28 9.48 0.98 -1.98
C PHE A 28 10.91 1.43 -2.31
N ARG A 29 11.88 1.12 -1.44
CA ARG A 29 13.29 1.44 -1.69
C ARG A 29 13.90 0.70 -2.88
N ALA A 30 13.46 -0.52 -3.16
CA ALA A 30 13.91 -1.29 -4.31
C ALA A 30 13.50 -0.62 -5.63
N VAL A 31 12.36 0.08 -5.65
CA VAL A 31 11.91 0.88 -6.79
C VAL A 31 12.60 2.24 -6.84
N ASN A 32 12.69 2.92 -5.69
CA ASN A 32 13.31 4.22 -5.58
C ASN A 32 14.09 4.32 -4.26
N PRO A 33 15.44 4.24 -4.28
CA PRO A 33 16.24 4.31 -3.07
C PRO A 33 16.15 5.68 -2.35
N LYS A 34 15.70 6.72 -3.05
CA LYS A 34 15.47 8.07 -2.52
C LYS A 34 14.02 8.30 -2.09
N THR A 35 13.19 7.25 -2.06
CA THR A 35 11.79 7.38 -1.65
C THR A 35 11.67 7.92 -0.23
N ALA A 36 10.67 8.77 -0.01
CA ALA A 36 10.32 9.23 1.33
C ALA A 36 9.62 8.13 2.15
N PHE A 37 9.35 6.96 1.57
CA PHE A 37 8.78 5.81 2.26
C PHE A 37 9.85 5.11 3.15
N ASP A 38 9.92 5.48 4.42
CA ASP A 38 10.75 4.81 5.44
C ASP A 38 9.91 4.02 6.46
N ILE A 39 10.57 3.19 7.27
CA ILE A 39 9.91 2.32 8.26
C ILE A 39 9.09 3.12 9.29
N GLY A 40 9.59 4.26 9.75
CA GLY A 40 8.91 5.10 10.74
C GLY A 40 7.68 5.82 10.18
N ARG A 41 7.74 6.23 8.91
CA ARG A 41 6.57 6.76 8.19
C ARG A 41 5.56 5.67 7.83
N ALA A 42 6.04 4.51 7.38
CA ALA A 42 5.20 3.36 7.04
C ALA A 42 4.31 2.95 8.22
N ASP A 43 4.87 2.91 9.43
CA ASP A 43 4.10 2.63 10.64
C ASP A 43 2.94 3.61 10.85
N LYS A 44 3.25 4.91 10.82
CA LYS A 44 2.24 5.96 11.01
C LYS A 44 1.16 5.92 9.92
N TRP A 45 1.52 5.59 8.69
CA TRP A 45 0.58 5.50 7.57
C TRP A 45 -0.31 4.26 7.65
N LEU A 46 0.25 3.10 8.04
CA LEU A 46 -0.51 1.86 8.26
C LEU A 46 -1.47 1.95 9.45
N GLN A 47 -1.11 2.72 10.48
CA GLN A 47 -1.99 3.04 11.61
C GLN A 47 -3.02 4.15 11.28
N GLY A 48 -2.95 4.79 10.11
CA GLY A 48 -3.81 5.92 9.75
C GLY A 48 -3.55 7.20 10.56
N ARG A 49 -2.45 7.26 11.33
CA ARG A 49 -2.04 8.43 12.12
C ARG A 49 -1.43 9.53 11.27
N ALA A 50 -0.96 9.20 10.07
CA ALA A 50 -0.42 10.16 9.11
C ALA A 50 -0.74 9.72 7.68
N GLN A 51 -0.48 10.61 6.72
CA GLN A 51 -0.62 10.33 5.29
C GLN A 51 0.64 10.82 4.54
N PRO A 52 1.01 10.22 3.40
CA PRO A 52 2.05 10.74 2.53
C PRO A 52 1.69 12.15 2.05
N ARG A 53 2.60 13.10 2.23
CA ARG A 53 2.44 14.47 1.74
C ARG A 53 3.12 14.69 0.39
N GLU A 54 4.11 13.85 0.09
CA GLU A 54 4.92 13.96 -1.11
C GLU A 54 4.28 13.14 -2.24
N HIS A 55 4.04 13.80 -3.39
CA HIS A 55 3.50 13.13 -4.57
C HIS A 55 4.39 12.00 -5.08
N SER A 56 5.72 12.14 -4.89
CA SER A 56 6.72 11.12 -5.24
C SER A 56 6.43 9.75 -4.60
N VAL A 57 5.88 9.72 -3.39
CA VAL A 57 5.55 8.46 -2.70
C VAL A 57 4.47 7.69 -3.46
N TYR A 58 3.47 8.39 -3.99
CA TYR A 58 2.40 7.75 -4.75
C TYR A 58 2.89 7.28 -6.12
N GLU A 59 3.80 8.02 -6.76
CA GLU A 59 4.46 7.60 -8.01
C GLU A 59 5.30 6.34 -7.80
N ASP A 60 6.07 6.29 -6.71
CA ASP A 60 6.83 5.10 -6.32
C ASP A 60 5.89 3.93 -6.02
N TRP A 61 4.75 4.19 -5.36
CA TRP A 61 3.75 3.18 -5.04
C TRP A 61 3.16 2.52 -6.30
N ALA A 62 2.82 3.31 -7.32
CA ALA A 62 2.33 2.79 -8.58
C ALA A 62 3.34 1.82 -9.23
N LYS A 63 4.63 2.17 -9.18
CA LYS A 63 5.71 1.33 -9.68
C LYS A 63 5.92 0.07 -8.85
N VAL A 64 5.82 0.15 -7.52
CA VAL A 64 5.89 -1.01 -6.61
C VAL A 64 4.82 -2.04 -6.96
N LEU A 65 3.58 -1.58 -7.18
CA LEU A 65 2.46 -2.41 -7.61
C LEU A 65 2.45 -2.71 -9.11
N ARG A 66 3.44 -2.20 -9.85
CA ARG A 66 3.54 -2.31 -11.31
C ARG A 66 2.26 -1.89 -12.03
N LEU A 67 1.52 -0.93 -11.48
CA LEU A 67 0.28 -0.43 -12.05
C LEU A 67 0.59 0.50 -13.24
N GLU A 68 -0.23 0.42 -14.28
CA GLU A 68 -0.19 1.33 -15.44
C GLU A 68 -0.98 2.62 -15.17
N ARG A 69 -1.01 3.08 -13.92
CA ARG A 69 -1.77 4.24 -13.46
C ARG A 69 -0.85 5.24 -12.74
N PRO A 70 -1.12 6.55 -12.84
CA PRO A 70 -0.32 7.56 -12.15
C PRO A 70 -0.46 7.44 -10.62
N GLY A 71 0.53 7.92 -9.87
CA GLY A 71 0.48 7.96 -8.42
C GLY A 71 -0.69 8.78 -7.88
N ALA A 72 -1.04 9.89 -8.54
CA ALA A 72 -2.22 10.69 -8.20
C ALA A 72 -3.50 9.83 -8.13
N TRP A 73 -3.67 8.89 -9.07
CA TRP A 73 -4.81 7.97 -9.04
C TRP A 73 -4.82 7.09 -7.78
N ILE A 74 -3.67 6.68 -7.24
CA ILE A 74 -3.60 5.93 -5.97
C ILE A 74 -4.05 6.81 -4.80
N ALA A 75 -3.75 8.11 -4.80
CA ALA A 75 -4.18 9.02 -3.75
C ALA A 75 -5.70 9.30 -3.81
N GLU A 76 -6.25 9.41 -5.02
CA GLU A 76 -7.62 9.87 -5.27
C GLU A 76 -8.65 8.75 -5.39
N SER A 77 -8.24 7.56 -5.85
CA SER A 77 -9.16 6.42 -5.99
C SER A 77 -9.86 6.06 -4.66
N ASP A 78 -11.04 5.49 -4.76
CA ASP A 78 -11.67 4.79 -3.64
C ASP A 78 -10.99 3.43 -3.41
N LEU A 79 -11.35 2.78 -2.29
CA LEU A 79 -10.78 1.49 -1.92
C LEU A 79 -11.20 0.38 -2.91
N PRO A 80 -12.49 0.21 -3.28
CA PRO A 80 -12.91 -0.78 -4.29
C PRO A 80 -12.18 -0.64 -5.63
N SER A 81 -12.08 0.57 -6.19
CA SER A 81 -11.36 0.82 -7.45
C SER A 81 -9.88 0.45 -7.35
N PHE A 82 -9.25 0.74 -6.21
CA PHE A 82 -7.86 0.36 -5.95
C PHE A 82 -7.69 -1.15 -5.88
N THR A 83 -8.53 -1.84 -5.11
CA THR A 83 -8.54 -3.31 -4.98
C THR A 83 -8.73 -3.98 -6.33
N ALA A 84 -9.69 -3.52 -7.14
CA ALA A 84 -9.95 -4.08 -8.46
C ALA A 84 -8.72 -3.94 -9.39
N ALA A 85 -8.03 -2.80 -9.37
CA ALA A 85 -6.86 -2.58 -10.21
C ALA A 85 -5.68 -3.48 -9.83
N ILE A 86 -5.38 -3.61 -8.53
CA ILE A 86 -4.29 -4.49 -8.07
C ILE A 86 -4.64 -5.97 -8.26
N ALA A 87 -5.91 -6.34 -8.02
CA ALA A 87 -6.43 -7.69 -8.27
C ALA A 87 -6.25 -8.09 -9.73
N ALA A 88 -6.71 -7.25 -10.65
CA ALA A 88 -6.55 -7.46 -12.09
C ALA A 88 -5.07 -7.51 -12.51
N ARG A 89 -4.23 -6.65 -11.94
CA ARG A 89 -2.79 -6.59 -12.29
C ARG A 89 -2.00 -7.81 -11.82
N HIS A 90 -2.31 -8.33 -10.64
CA HIS A 90 -1.60 -9.43 -10.02
C HIS A 90 -2.29 -10.79 -10.20
N GLY A 91 -3.46 -10.84 -10.83
CA GLY A 91 -4.24 -12.06 -11.04
C GLY A 91 -4.79 -12.65 -9.74
N ILE A 92 -5.05 -11.81 -8.73
CA ILE A 92 -5.55 -12.21 -7.41
C ILE A 92 -7.04 -11.87 -7.35
N ASP A 93 -7.85 -12.75 -6.77
CA ASP A 93 -9.26 -12.45 -6.50
C ASP A 93 -9.40 -11.29 -5.48
N ALA A 94 -10.24 -10.30 -5.80
CA ALA A 94 -10.42 -9.11 -4.96
C ALA A 94 -10.97 -9.47 -3.56
N THR A 95 -11.91 -10.41 -3.48
CA THR A 95 -12.52 -10.85 -2.22
C THR A 95 -11.49 -11.55 -1.34
N GLU A 96 -10.66 -12.41 -1.93
CA GLU A 96 -9.56 -13.07 -1.23
C GLU A 96 -8.50 -12.06 -0.76
N LEU A 97 -8.22 -11.02 -1.55
CA LEU A 97 -7.29 -9.97 -1.17
C LEU A 97 -7.79 -9.16 0.03
N GLU A 98 -9.08 -8.80 0.04
CA GLU A 98 -9.72 -8.11 1.15
C GLU A 98 -9.75 -8.99 2.41
N ARG A 99 -10.05 -10.28 2.27
CA ARG A 99 -10.02 -11.24 3.38
C ARG A 99 -8.63 -11.31 4.02
N ARG A 100 -7.57 -11.42 3.22
CA ARG A 100 -6.18 -11.44 3.72
C ARG A 100 -5.78 -10.14 4.39
N ALA A 101 -6.19 -9.00 3.83
CA ALA A 101 -5.94 -7.70 4.43
C ALA A 101 -6.65 -7.53 5.77
N HIS A 102 -7.87 -8.04 5.91
CA HIS A 102 -8.59 -8.07 7.19
C HIS A 102 -7.88 -8.97 8.20
N ALA A 103 -7.52 -10.20 7.81
CA ALA A 103 -6.81 -11.14 8.67
C ALA A 103 -5.44 -10.58 9.16
N GLN A 104 -4.73 -9.82 8.32
CA GLN A 104 -3.46 -9.19 8.72
C GLN A 104 -3.65 -8.11 9.79
N VAL A 105 -4.81 -7.43 9.80
CA VAL A 105 -5.15 -6.43 10.84
C VAL A 105 -5.42 -7.12 12.17
N GLU A 106 -6.16 -8.23 12.17
CA GLU A 106 -6.46 -9.00 13.38
C GLU A 106 -5.22 -9.73 13.93
N ALA A 107 -4.36 -10.21 13.04
CA ALA A 107 -3.13 -10.93 13.39
C ALA A 107 -1.96 -10.00 13.76
N SER A 108 -2.11 -8.69 13.66
CA SER A 108 -1.13 -7.73 14.18
C SER A 108 -1.54 -7.35 15.60
N PRO A 109 -1.02 -8.01 16.67
CA PRO A 109 -1.27 -7.53 18.01
C PRO A 109 -0.63 -6.15 18.10
N GLY A 110 -1.37 -5.17 18.62
CA GLY A 110 -0.79 -3.90 19.00
C GLY A 110 0.46 -4.16 19.83
N HIS A 111 1.61 -3.72 19.32
CA HIS A 111 2.84 -3.60 20.10
C HIS A 111 2.85 -2.22 20.75
#